data_AF-A0A7X4DLB2-F1
#
_entry.id   AF-A0A7X4DLB2-F1
#
_cell.length_a   1.000
_cell.length_b   1.000
_cell.length_c   1.000
_cell.angle_alpha   90.00
_cell.angle_beta   90.00
_cell.angle_gamma   90.00
#
_symmetry.space_group_name_H-M   'P 1'
#
loop_
_entity.id
_entity.type
_entity.pdbx_description
1 polymer ?
#
loop_
_entity_poly.entity_id
_entity_poly.type
_entity_poly.pdbx_seq_one_letter_code
_entity_poly.pdbx_strand_id
1 'polypeptide(L)'
;MVRASPHCRGLPRRPALAVAASLTLCPSQATAQTPPPLDRVLAFPTPISGEELYPDRGATGAWHRIRKLATTASILHITAHPDDEHAGMLTLASRGWGARTALLSLNRGEGGANAIGPELFDALGLIRTRELVLSGRYYGLDDLYFTTAVDYGYSKSVEEAFRSWDREAVLEDMVRVIRLNRPLVVVSRFHGTRRDGHGHHHAAGLLTPEAVEAAADPGRFPDQIEREGLRPWRVQRVFRGGLRVDEPHDVVVDPGVYSAALGMSYQRWASQGLSLQRSQTSGRVRGG
;
A
#
# COMPACT_ATOMS: atom_id res chain seq x y z
N MET A 1 51.14 1.76 53.05
CA MET A 1 52.59 2.08 53.22
C MET A 1 53.39 0.91 52.68
N VAL A 2 53.84 0.94 51.41
CA VAL A 2 54.99 0.22 50.83
C VAL A 2 55.32 0.90 49.48
N ARG A 3 56.53 1.47 49.38
CA ARG A 3 57.28 1.85 48.15
C ARG A 3 57.89 0.55 47.56
N ALA A 4 58.26 0.36 46.30
CA ALA A 4 58.97 1.24 45.36
C ALA A 4 58.91 0.71 43.90
N SER A 5 59.16 1.64 42.99
CA SER A 5 59.60 1.65 41.56
C SER A 5 60.73 0.66 41.15
N PRO A 6 61.31 0.70 39.91
CA PRO A 6 60.93 1.36 38.63
C PRO A 6 61.24 0.55 37.33
N HIS A 7 60.99 1.22 36.19
CA HIS A 7 61.69 1.14 34.88
C HIS A 7 60.98 0.37 33.74
N CYS A 8 60.48 1.13 32.77
CA CYS A 8 60.68 0.83 31.36
C CYS A 8 60.80 2.14 30.56
N ARG A 9 61.85 2.19 29.74
CA ARG A 9 62.33 3.35 28.96
C ARG A 9 61.44 3.65 27.76
N GLY A 10 61.32 4.93 27.43
CA GLY A 10 60.61 5.44 26.27
C GLY A 10 61.30 5.11 24.94
N LEU A 11 60.48 4.83 23.92
CA LEU A 11 60.86 4.71 22.51
C LEU A 11 60.52 6.01 21.76
N PRO A 12 61.26 6.35 20.68
CA PRO A 12 61.15 7.64 20.01
C PRO A 12 59.94 7.74 19.06
N ARG A 13 59.37 8.94 18.96
CA ARG A 13 58.31 9.32 18.01
C ARG A 13 58.85 9.36 16.58
N ARG A 14 58.20 8.63 15.67
CA ARG A 14 58.38 8.75 14.20
C ARG A 14 57.47 9.84 13.64
N PRO A 15 57.86 10.55 12.56
CA PRO A 15 57.02 11.57 11.94
C PRO A 15 55.89 10.91 11.14
N ALA A 16 54.69 11.50 11.21
CA ALA A 16 53.53 11.08 10.44
C ALA A 16 53.70 11.48 8.96
N LEU A 17 53.76 10.50 8.07
CA LEU A 17 53.62 10.70 6.62
C LEU A 17 52.14 10.86 6.31
N ALA A 18 51.73 12.02 5.81
CA ALA A 18 50.38 12.25 5.28
C ALA A 18 50.24 11.51 3.94
N VAL A 19 49.44 10.45 3.91
CA VAL A 19 49.03 9.78 2.68
C VAL A 19 47.79 10.48 2.16
N ALA A 20 47.95 11.24 1.06
CA ALA A 20 46.82 11.76 0.30
C ALA A 20 46.18 10.58 -0.46
N ALA A 21 45.02 10.10 0.02
CA ALA A 21 44.21 9.14 -0.69
C ALA A 21 43.38 9.88 -1.76
N SER A 22 43.76 9.71 -3.02
CA SER A 22 42.96 10.14 -4.16
C SER A 22 41.69 9.27 -4.23
N LEU A 23 40.56 9.84 -3.81
CA LEU A 23 39.22 9.27 -4.00
C LEU A 23 38.85 9.38 -5.49
N THR A 24 39.08 8.32 -6.25
CA THR A 24 38.49 8.15 -7.57
C THR A 24 36.99 7.91 -7.41
N LEU A 25 36.17 8.94 -7.67
CA LEU A 25 34.73 8.76 -7.83
C LEU A 25 34.47 7.91 -9.07
N CYS A 26 34.07 6.66 -8.84
CA CYS A 26 33.48 5.83 -9.89
C CYS A 26 32.05 6.35 -10.14
N PRO A 27 31.68 6.73 -11.37
CA PRO A 27 30.32 7.14 -11.66
C PRO A 27 29.43 5.89 -11.61
N SER A 28 28.68 5.72 -10.53
CA SER A 28 27.56 4.78 -10.49
C SER A 28 26.52 5.26 -11.50
N GLN A 29 26.52 4.66 -12.69
CA GLN A 29 25.45 4.83 -13.65
C GLN A 29 24.17 4.25 -13.04
N ALA A 30 23.30 5.11 -12.53
CA ALA A 30 21.95 4.75 -12.20
C ALA A 30 21.20 4.50 -13.51
N THR A 31 21.27 3.27 -14.01
CA THR A 31 20.41 2.84 -15.12
C THR A 31 18.99 2.76 -14.57
N ALA A 32 18.13 3.69 -14.97
CA ALA A 32 16.69 3.57 -14.78
C ALA A 32 16.25 2.22 -15.38
N GLN A 33 15.66 1.35 -14.55
CA GLN A 33 15.20 0.04 -15.00
C GLN A 33 14.07 0.26 -16.01
N THR A 34 14.25 -0.20 -17.24
CA THR A 34 13.16 -0.32 -18.21
C THR A 34 12.16 -1.34 -17.67
N PRO A 35 10.85 -1.04 -17.62
CA PRO A 35 9.87 -2.00 -17.13
C PRO A 35 9.85 -3.23 -18.06
N PRO A 36 9.83 -4.46 -17.52
CA PRO A 36 9.70 -5.67 -18.32
C PRO A 36 8.32 -5.75 -18.99
N PRO A 37 8.17 -6.51 -20.09
CA PRO A 37 6.87 -6.80 -20.68
C PRO A 37 6.03 -7.61 -19.68
N LEU A 38 4.88 -7.06 -19.30
CA LEU A 38 3.98 -7.64 -18.30
C LEU A 38 2.98 -8.58 -18.98
N ASP A 39 3.39 -9.84 -19.17
CA ASP A 39 2.55 -10.90 -19.75
C ASP A 39 1.60 -11.57 -18.73
N ARG A 40 1.51 -11.04 -17.51
CA ARG A 40 0.41 -11.31 -16.58
C ARG A 40 -0.29 -9.98 -16.31
N VAL A 41 -1.59 -9.93 -16.60
CA VAL A 41 -2.45 -8.74 -16.58
C VAL A 41 -2.46 -8.08 -15.19
N LEU A 42 -1.41 -7.31 -14.90
CA LEU A 42 -1.51 -6.14 -14.04
C LEU A 42 -2.15 -5.08 -14.92
N ALA A 43 -3.46 -4.92 -14.78
CA ALA A 43 -4.17 -3.84 -15.45
C ALA A 43 -3.63 -2.51 -14.91
N PHE A 44 -2.64 -1.93 -15.60
CA PHE A 44 -2.38 -0.50 -15.43
C PHE A 44 -3.66 0.22 -15.82
N PRO A 45 -4.18 1.12 -14.98
CA PRO A 45 -5.34 1.89 -15.36
C PRO A 45 -4.94 2.74 -16.58
N THR A 46 -5.46 2.38 -17.75
CA THR A 46 -5.56 3.31 -18.88
C THR A 46 -6.19 4.60 -18.33
N PRO A 47 -5.70 5.81 -18.66
CA PRO A 47 -6.37 7.03 -18.24
C PRO A 47 -7.76 7.03 -18.89
N ILE A 48 -8.76 6.61 -18.12
CA ILE A 48 -10.14 6.62 -18.57
C ILE A 48 -10.53 8.09 -18.66
N SER A 49 -10.81 8.54 -19.88
CA SER A 49 -11.27 9.89 -20.19
C SER A 49 -12.56 10.19 -19.41
N GLY A 50 -12.39 10.71 -18.21
CA GLY A 50 -13.45 11.24 -17.38
C GLY A 50 -13.04 12.64 -16.95
N GLU A 51 -14.03 13.51 -16.72
CA GLU A 51 -13.79 14.84 -16.16
C GLU A 51 -12.85 14.75 -14.96
N GLU A 52 -11.72 15.47 -15.00
CA GLU A 52 -10.77 15.58 -13.89
C GLU A 52 -11.51 16.12 -12.66
N LEU A 53 -11.28 15.64 -11.44
CA LEU A 53 -12.07 16.16 -10.30
C LEU A 53 -11.69 17.63 -10.06
N TYR A 54 -12.61 18.45 -9.55
CA TYR A 54 -12.34 19.86 -9.23
C TYR A 54 -11.00 20.11 -8.50
N PRO A 55 -10.63 19.36 -7.43
CA PRO A 55 -9.35 19.59 -6.76
C PRO A 55 -8.13 19.17 -7.58
N ASP A 56 -8.32 18.40 -8.65
CA ASP A 56 -7.24 17.96 -9.52
C ASP A 56 -7.01 18.95 -10.70
N ARG A 57 -7.86 19.97 -10.84
CA ARG A 57 -7.77 21.01 -11.88
C ARG A 57 -7.07 22.28 -11.39
N GLY A 58 -6.55 23.06 -12.34
CA GLY A 58 -6.09 24.44 -12.12
C GLY A 58 -5.02 24.57 -11.03
N ALA A 59 -5.06 25.68 -10.28
CA ALA A 59 -4.08 25.97 -9.23
C ALA A 59 -4.09 24.93 -8.10
N THR A 60 -5.26 24.42 -7.71
CA THR A 60 -5.39 23.39 -6.66
C THR A 60 -4.75 22.07 -7.10
N GLY A 61 -5.00 21.64 -8.34
CA GLY A 61 -4.38 20.46 -8.92
C GLY A 61 -2.86 20.59 -9.02
N ALA A 62 -2.38 21.75 -9.49
CA ALA A 62 -0.94 22.04 -9.53
C ALA A 62 -0.31 22.00 -8.14
N TRP A 63 -0.98 22.56 -7.13
CA TRP A 63 -0.54 22.52 -5.73
C TRP A 63 -0.43 21.09 -5.20
N HIS A 64 -1.43 20.24 -5.43
CA HIS A 64 -1.37 18.83 -5.01
C HIS A 64 -0.21 18.08 -5.68
N ARG A 65 0.05 18.33 -6.97
CA ARG A 65 1.20 17.74 -7.68
C ARG A 65 2.53 18.20 -7.08
N ILE A 66 2.68 19.50 -6.79
CA ILE A 66 3.88 20.04 -6.12
C ILE A 66 4.06 19.42 -4.73
N ARG A 67 2.98 19.25 -3.96
CA ARG A 67 3.04 18.56 -2.67
C ARG A 67 3.55 17.13 -2.78
N LYS A 68 3.11 16.37 -3.79
CA LYS A 68 3.61 15.01 -4.01
C LYS A 68 5.10 14.98 -4.35
N LEU A 69 5.64 16.01 -5.02
CA LEU A 69 7.07 16.13 -5.30
C LEU A 69 7.92 16.50 -4.07
N ALA A 70 7.31 17.08 -3.04
CA ALA A 70 8.00 17.52 -1.83
C ALA A 70 8.32 16.38 -0.85
N THR A 71 7.93 15.13 -1.15
CA THR A 71 8.14 13.97 -0.29
C THR A 71 8.38 12.71 -1.10
N THR A 72 9.07 11.74 -0.49
CA THR A 72 9.20 10.38 -1.03
C THR A 72 8.32 9.39 -0.26
N ALA A 73 7.44 9.86 0.61
CA ALA A 73 6.52 9.02 1.36
C ALA A 73 5.65 8.19 0.40
N SER A 74 5.57 6.88 0.65
CA SER A 74 4.70 5.99 -0.12
C SER A 74 4.02 4.97 0.79
N ILE A 75 2.72 4.78 0.55
CA ILE A 75 1.85 3.91 1.33
C ILE A 75 1.16 2.93 0.41
N LEU A 76 1.28 1.63 0.70
CA LEU A 76 0.43 0.59 0.13
C LEU A 76 -0.58 0.14 1.18
N HIS A 77 -1.87 0.38 0.93
CA HIS A 77 -2.94 -0.15 1.76
C HIS A 77 -3.43 -1.49 1.20
N ILE A 78 -3.56 -2.51 2.04
CA ILE A 78 -4.00 -3.84 1.63
C ILE A 78 -5.34 -4.17 2.29
N THR A 79 -6.32 -4.55 1.47
CA THR A 79 -7.69 -4.93 1.86
C THR A 79 -8.07 -6.27 1.25
N ALA A 80 -9.21 -6.86 1.68
CA ALA A 80 -9.72 -8.08 1.08
C ALA A 80 -10.61 -7.76 -0.13
N HIS A 81 -11.54 -6.82 0.02
CA HIS A 81 -12.54 -6.45 -1.00
C HIS A 81 -12.53 -4.93 -1.28
N PRO A 82 -13.13 -4.50 -2.39
CA PRO A 82 -13.57 -3.11 -2.56
C PRO A 82 -14.61 -2.74 -1.52
N ASP A 83 -14.47 -1.58 -0.86
CA ASP A 83 -15.25 -1.02 0.26
C ASP A 83 -14.63 -1.18 1.65
N ASP A 84 -13.61 -2.03 1.77
CA ASP A 84 -12.85 -2.22 3.00
C ASP A 84 -11.88 -1.07 3.29
N GLU A 85 -11.54 -0.26 2.28
CA GLU A 85 -10.43 0.68 2.37
C GLU A 85 -10.68 1.81 3.38
N HIS A 86 -9.63 2.22 4.08
CA HIS A 86 -9.68 3.42 4.92
C HIS A 86 -9.62 4.68 4.04
N ALA A 87 -10.74 4.99 3.37
CA ALA A 87 -10.90 6.08 2.42
C ALA A 87 -10.36 7.42 2.94
N GLY A 88 -10.72 7.81 4.18
CA GLY A 88 -10.26 9.06 4.79
C GLY A 88 -8.74 9.12 5.00
N MET A 89 -8.14 8.03 5.50
CA MET A 89 -6.69 7.93 5.69
C MET A 89 -5.95 8.04 4.36
N LEU A 90 -6.41 7.33 3.33
CA LEU A 90 -5.82 7.41 1.98
C LEU A 90 -5.92 8.84 1.42
N THR A 91 -7.07 9.49 1.61
CA THR A 91 -7.32 10.86 1.15
C THR A 91 -6.40 11.86 1.84
N LEU A 92 -6.23 11.76 3.17
CA LEU A 92 -5.32 12.60 3.93
C LEU A 92 -3.86 12.35 3.52
N ALA A 93 -3.45 11.08 3.39
CA ALA A 93 -2.08 10.74 3.02
C ALA A 93 -1.72 11.28 1.63
N SER A 94 -2.59 11.09 0.64
CA SER A 94 -2.34 11.55 -0.72
C SER A 94 -2.48 13.06 -0.87
N ARG A 95 -3.68 13.60 -0.56
CA ARG A 95 -4.00 15.00 -0.86
C ARG A 95 -3.48 15.97 0.20
N GLY A 96 -3.33 15.50 1.43
CA GLY A 96 -2.80 16.29 2.54
C GLY A 96 -1.29 16.21 2.65
N TRP A 97 -0.75 15.02 2.90
CA TRP A 97 0.70 14.83 3.11
C TRP A 97 1.51 14.76 1.81
N GLY A 98 0.87 14.55 0.67
CA GLY A 98 1.56 14.35 -0.62
C GLY A 98 2.17 12.96 -0.78
N ALA A 99 1.82 11.99 0.05
CA ALA A 99 2.34 10.64 -0.09
C ALA A 99 1.84 9.99 -1.39
N ARG A 100 2.69 9.20 -2.05
CA ARG A 100 2.24 8.29 -3.11
C ARG A 100 1.40 7.18 -2.48
N THR A 101 0.16 7.00 -2.90
CA THR A 101 -0.75 6.02 -2.31
C THR A 101 -1.16 4.96 -3.31
N ALA A 102 -1.10 3.71 -2.86
CA ALA A 102 -1.56 2.55 -3.62
C ALA A 102 -2.54 1.73 -2.78
N LEU A 103 -3.49 1.08 -3.46
CA LEU A 103 -4.42 0.13 -2.86
C LEU A 103 -4.23 -1.24 -3.52
N LEU A 104 -4.12 -2.29 -2.72
CA LEU A 104 -4.21 -3.67 -3.16
C LEU A 104 -5.45 -4.29 -2.51
N SER A 105 -6.45 -4.61 -3.33
CA SER A 105 -7.58 -5.43 -2.90
C SER A 105 -7.31 -6.88 -3.29
N LEU A 106 -7.50 -7.86 -2.41
CA LEU A 106 -7.19 -9.25 -2.77
C LEU A 106 -8.12 -9.77 -3.87
N ASN A 107 -9.42 -9.43 -3.83
CA ASN A 107 -10.36 -9.80 -4.88
C ASN A 107 -11.14 -8.58 -5.37
N ARG A 108 -12.16 -8.77 -6.23
CA ARG A 108 -12.96 -7.68 -6.80
C ARG A 108 -14.32 -7.53 -6.09
N GLY A 109 -14.52 -8.21 -4.96
CA GLY A 109 -15.78 -8.23 -4.23
C GLY A 109 -16.93 -8.87 -5.00
N GLU A 110 -16.64 -9.70 -6.00
CA GLU A 110 -17.61 -10.20 -6.97
C GLU A 110 -18.61 -11.24 -6.40
N GLY A 111 -18.32 -11.79 -5.22
CA GLY A 111 -19.18 -12.73 -4.50
C GLY A 111 -20.14 -12.08 -3.51
N GLY A 112 -20.06 -10.76 -3.33
CA GLY A 112 -20.92 -10.00 -2.43
C GLY A 112 -22.33 -9.74 -2.98
N ALA A 113 -23.23 -9.31 -2.10
CA ALA A 113 -24.58 -8.91 -2.50
C ALA A 113 -24.56 -7.57 -3.27
N ASN A 114 -25.23 -7.52 -4.42
CA ASN A 114 -25.37 -6.32 -5.23
C ASN A 114 -26.58 -5.48 -4.78
N ALA A 115 -26.33 -4.26 -4.32
CA ALA A 115 -27.36 -3.37 -3.78
C ALA A 115 -28.23 -2.66 -4.85
N ILE A 116 -27.85 -2.72 -6.13
CA ILE A 116 -28.46 -1.92 -7.21
C ILE A 116 -28.91 -2.73 -8.42
N GLY A 117 -28.66 -4.04 -8.45
CA GLY A 117 -28.96 -4.86 -9.61
C GLY A 117 -28.81 -6.36 -9.37
N PRO A 118 -29.14 -7.18 -10.39
CA PRO A 118 -29.07 -8.64 -10.32
C PRO A 118 -27.69 -9.22 -10.67
N GLU A 119 -26.71 -8.40 -11.05
CA GLU A 119 -25.38 -8.88 -11.47
C GLU A 119 -24.65 -9.57 -10.30
N LEU A 120 -23.98 -10.68 -10.59
CA LEU A 120 -23.20 -11.51 -9.67
C LEU A 120 -21.89 -11.93 -10.33
N PHE A 121 -20.90 -12.33 -9.53
CA PHE A 121 -19.60 -12.85 -9.96
C PHE A 121 -18.97 -11.93 -11.01
N ASP A 122 -18.43 -12.45 -12.10
CA ASP A 122 -17.68 -11.67 -13.11
C ASP A 122 -18.35 -10.34 -13.50
N ALA A 123 -19.67 -10.34 -13.72
CA ALA A 123 -20.40 -9.12 -14.05
C ALA A 123 -20.37 -8.08 -12.91
N LEU A 124 -20.54 -8.54 -11.67
CA LEU A 124 -20.43 -7.68 -10.48
C LEU A 124 -18.98 -7.25 -10.23
N GLY A 125 -18.01 -8.12 -10.46
CA GLY A 125 -16.58 -7.81 -10.36
C GLY A 125 -16.17 -6.68 -11.30
N LEU A 126 -16.70 -6.64 -12.52
CA LEU A 126 -16.49 -5.53 -13.46
C LEU A 126 -17.08 -4.22 -12.93
N ILE A 127 -18.30 -4.27 -12.38
CA ILE A 127 -18.95 -3.10 -11.77
C ILE A 127 -18.12 -2.59 -10.59
N ARG A 128 -17.77 -3.45 -9.63
CA ARG A 128 -17.05 -3.08 -8.41
C ARG A 128 -15.63 -2.63 -8.69
N THR A 129 -14.95 -3.22 -9.68
CA THR A 129 -13.66 -2.72 -10.15
C THR A 129 -13.79 -1.28 -10.65
N ARG A 130 -14.83 -1.00 -11.46
CA ARG A 130 -15.06 0.36 -11.98
C ARG A 130 -15.43 1.34 -10.87
N GLU A 131 -16.27 0.93 -9.93
CA GLU A 131 -16.64 1.73 -8.77
C GLU A 131 -15.43 2.06 -7.88
N LEU A 132 -14.55 1.10 -7.61
CA LEU A 132 -13.33 1.31 -6.84
C LEU A 132 -12.35 2.22 -7.57
N VAL A 133 -12.19 2.08 -8.89
CA VAL A 133 -11.38 3.01 -9.71
C VAL A 133 -11.90 4.44 -9.58
N LEU A 134 -13.22 4.65 -9.66
CA LEU A 134 -13.82 5.98 -9.51
C LEU A 134 -13.65 6.53 -8.08
N SER A 135 -13.85 5.69 -7.07
CA SER A 135 -13.64 6.05 -5.66
C SER A 135 -12.17 6.41 -5.38
N GLY A 136 -11.23 5.66 -5.95
CA GLY A 136 -9.79 5.88 -5.84
C GLY A 136 -9.35 7.26 -6.32
N ARG A 137 -10.04 7.84 -7.33
CA ARG A 137 -9.77 9.22 -7.78
C ARG A 137 -10.05 10.24 -6.68
N TYR A 138 -11.11 10.06 -5.89
CA TYR A 138 -11.41 10.92 -4.76
C TYR A 138 -10.34 10.79 -3.67
N TYR A 139 -9.88 9.57 -3.41
CA TYR A 139 -8.81 9.32 -2.43
C TYR A 139 -7.46 9.86 -2.90
N GLY A 140 -7.27 10.04 -4.21
CA GLY A 140 -6.00 10.42 -4.82
C GLY A 140 -5.03 9.25 -4.93
N LEU A 141 -5.54 8.03 -5.11
CA LEU A 141 -4.73 6.84 -5.38
C LEU A 141 -3.91 7.03 -6.66
N ASP A 142 -2.63 6.69 -6.58
CA ASP A 142 -1.73 6.63 -7.72
C ASP A 142 -1.80 5.26 -8.41
N ASP A 143 -1.94 4.20 -7.62
CA ASP A 143 -2.01 2.82 -8.13
C ASP A 143 -3.15 2.04 -7.46
N LEU A 144 -3.82 1.17 -8.24
CA LEU A 144 -4.79 0.19 -7.75
C LEU A 144 -4.42 -1.19 -8.32
N TYR A 145 -4.33 -2.17 -7.43
CA TYR A 145 -3.96 -3.55 -7.75
C TYR A 145 -5.02 -4.53 -7.26
N PHE A 146 -5.09 -5.68 -7.93
CA PHE A 146 -5.85 -6.85 -7.53
C PHE A 146 -4.94 -8.08 -7.59
N THR A 147 -5.15 -9.07 -6.72
CA THR A 147 -4.54 -10.40 -6.92
C THR A 147 -5.44 -11.26 -7.81
N THR A 148 -5.04 -12.51 -8.02
CA THR A 148 -5.87 -13.54 -8.67
C THR A 148 -6.89 -14.19 -7.73
N ALA A 149 -7.03 -13.74 -6.48
CA ALA A 149 -8.04 -14.30 -5.57
C ALA A 149 -9.46 -14.01 -6.10
N VAL A 150 -10.32 -15.02 -6.00
CA VAL A 150 -11.73 -14.93 -6.40
C VAL A 150 -12.58 -14.78 -5.15
N ASP A 151 -13.51 -13.83 -5.17
CA ASP A 151 -14.57 -13.75 -4.17
C ASP A 151 -15.69 -14.74 -4.53
N TYR A 152 -15.69 -15.88 -3.85
CA TYR A 152 -16.73 -16.92 -4.00
C TYR A 152 -17.94 -16.68 -3.09
N GLY A 153 -17.98 -15.54 -2.38
CA GLY A 153 -19.00 -15.19 -1.41
C GLY A 153 -18.53 -15.34 0.04
N TYR A 154 -19.50 -15.34 0.97
CA TYR A 154 -19.18 -15.24 2.39
C TYR A 154 -18.44 -16.48 2.93
N SER A 155 -17.20 -16.26 3.35
CA SER A 155 -16.35 -17.24 4.02
C SER A 155 -16.45 -17.09 5.53
N LYS A 156 -16.77 -18.17 6.25
CA LYS A 156 -16.98 -18.18 7.71
C LYS A 156 -15.69 -18.29 8.50
N SER A 157 -14.64 -18.85 7.88
CA SER A 157 -13.37 -19.07 8.54
C SER A 157 -12.20 -18.89 7.57
N VAL A 158 -11.00 -18.69 8.09
CA VAL A 158 -9.81 -18.56 7.25
C VAL A 158 -9.46 -19.90 6.56
N GLU A 159 -9.74 -21.02 7.22
CA GLU A 159 -9.55 -22.35 6.65
C GLU A 159 -10.48 -22.60 5.47
N GLU A 160 -11.66 -21.97 5.45
CA GLU A 160 -12.53 -21.96 4.27
C GLU A 160 -11.96 -21.08 3.15
N ALA A 161 -11.45 -19.90 3.50
CA ALA A 161 -10.76 -19.03 2.54
C ALA A 161 -9.57 -19.75 1.88
N PHE A 162 -8.67 -20.36 2.65
CA PHE A 162 -7.51 -21.08 2.11
C PHE A 162 -7.81 -22.45 1.49
N ARG A 163 -9.04 -22.97 1.65
CA ARG A 163 -9.49 -24.10 0.82
C ARG A 163 -9.90 -23.67 -0.58
N SER A 164 -10.37 -22.42 -0.72
CA SER A 164 -10.90 -21.89 -1.98
C SER A 164 -9.85 -21.07 -2.73
N TRP A 165 -8.98 -20.37 -2.01
CA TRP A 165 -7.84 -19.64 -2.55
C TRP A 165 -6.60 -20.52 -2.52
N ASP A 166 -5.87 -20.55 -3.63
CA ASP A 166 -4.47 -20.95 -3.59
C ASP A 166 -3.69 -19.90 -2.81
N ARG A 167 -3.42 -20.22 -1.54
CA ARG A 167 -2.73 -19.33 -0.60
C ARG A 167 -1.37 -18.88 -1.13
N GLU A 168 -0.60 -19.78 -1.77
CA GLU A 168 0.75 -19.44 -2.23
C GLU A 168 0.68 -18.56 -3.48
N ALA A 169 -0.27 -18.79 -4.38
CA ALA A 169 -0.49 -17.93 -5.54
C ALA A 169 -0.94 -16.51 -5.12
N VAL A 170 -1.87 -16.39 -4.16
CA VAL A 170 -2.29 -15.08 -3.65
C VAL A 170 -1.13 -14.37 -2.95
N LEU A 171 -0.32 -15.10 -2.17
CA LEU A 171 0.88 -14.55 -1.55
C LEU A 171 1.91 -14.09 -2.59
N GLU A 172 2.11 -14.87 -3.66
CA GLU A 172 2.99 -14.53 -4.78
C GLU A 172 2.60 -13.19 -5.41
N ASP A 173 1.31 -12.99 -5.67
CA ASP A 173 0.78 -11.73 -6.21
C ASP A 173 0.98 -10.54 -5.27
N MET A 174 0.75 -10.73 -3.96
CA MET A 174 1.00 -9.69 -2.97
C MET A 174 2.49 -9.31 -2.96
N VAL A 175 3.39 -10.30 -3.01
CA VAL A 175 4.83 -10.06 -3.08
C VAL A 175 5.22 -9.33 -4.36
N ARG A 176 4.64 -9.72 -5.51
CA ARG A 176 4.84 -9.06 -6.80
C ARG A 176 4.47 -7.58 -6.72
N VAL A 177 3.29 -7.28 -6.16
CA VAL A 177 2.81 -5.90 -5.98
C VAL A 177 3.73 -5.11 -5.06
N ILE A 178 4.20 -5.67 -3.94
CA ILE A 178 5.13 -4.97 -3.03
C ILE A 178 6.47 -4.68 -3.72
N ARG A 179 7.04 -5.63 -4.48
CA ARG A 179 8.32 -5.45 -5.20
C ARG A 179 8.22 -4.48 -6.35
N LEU A 180 7.06 -4.44 -7.03
CA LEU A 180 6.76 -3.49 -8.10
C LEU A 180 6.52 -2.09 -7.54
N ASN A 181 5.60 -1.95 -6.58
CA ASN A 181 5.18 -0.67 -6.04
C ASN A 181 6.25 -0.03 -5.14
N ARG A 182 7.07 -0.83 -4.45
CA ARG A 182 8.11 -0.38 -3.51
C ARG A 182 7.61 0.63 -2.46
N PRO A 183 6.57 0.29 -1.68
CA PRO A 183 6.05 1.18 -0.65
C PRO A 183 7.01 1.28 0.54
N LEU A 184 7.18 2.48 1.12
CA LEU A 184 7.92 2.64 2.38
C LEU A 184 7.09 2.11 3.57
N VAL A 185 5.78 2.30 3.51
CA VAL A 185 4.84 1.87 4.53
C VAL A 185 3.77 0.96 3.92
N VAL A 186 3.49 -0.17 4.58
CA VAL A 186 2.32 -0.99 4.28
C VAL A 186 1.30 -0.83 5.40
N VAL A 187 0.04 -0.64 5.05
CA VAL A 187 -1.07 -0.62 6.02
C VAL A 187 -1.98 -1.81 5.73
N SER A 188 -2.01 -2.78 6.64
CA SER A 188 -3.00 -3.85 6.62
C SER A 188 -4.34 -3.33 7.14
N ARG A 189 -5.43 -3.58 6.42
CA ARG A 189 -6.78 -3.30 6.94
C ARG A 189 -7.19 -4.21 8.09
N PHE A 190 -6.67 -5.44 8.09
CA PHE A 190 -7.09 -6.52 8.97
C PHE A 190 -5.92 -7.04 9.82
N HIS A 191 -6.24 -7.74 10.90
CA HIS A 191 -5.27 -8.14 11.90
C HIS A 191 -4.78 -9.58 11.76
N GLY A 192 -5.50 -10.39 10.99
CA GLY A 192 -5.19 -11.80 10.84
C GLY A 192 -5.66 -12.61 12.04
N THR A 193 -6.80 -12.23 12.64
CA THR A 193 -7.39 -13.00 13.74
C THR A 193 -8.90 -13.13 13.57
N ARG A 194 -9.56 -13.98 14.37
CA ARG A 194 -11.03 -14.15 14.37
C ARG A 194 -11.81 -12.85 14.56
N ARG A 195 -11.19 -11.81 15.11
CA ARG A 195 -11.82 -10.49 15.28
C ARG A 195 -12.27 -9.86 13.96
N ASP A 196 -11.63 -10.24 12.85
CA ASP A 196 -11.87 -9.67 11.52
C ASP A 196 -13.20 -10.18 10.92
N GLY A 197 -13.82 -11.19 11.55
CA GLY A 197 -15.15 -11.70 11.22
C GLY A 197 -15.13 -12.62 9.99
N HIS A 198 -15.15 -12.02 8.81
CA HIS A 198 -15.19 -12.73 7.53
C HIS A 198 -13.85 -13.43 7.25
N GLY A 199 -13.88 -14.68 6.78
CA GLY A 199 -12.70 -15.48 6.43
C GLY A 199 -11.72 -14.81 5.46
N HIS A 200 -12.21 -14.06 4.47
CA HIS A 200 -11.34 -13.29 3.56
C HIS A 200 -10.60 -12.15 4.27
N HIS A 201 -11.25 -11.47 5.23
CA HIS A 201 -10.62 -10.42 6.03
C HIS A 201 -9.51 -11.01 6.90
N HIS A 202 -9.79 -12.16 7.54
CA HIS A 202 -8.81 -12.90 8.31
C HIS A 202 -7.62 -13.34 7.45
N ALA A 203 -7.87 -13.89 6.26
CA ALA A 203 -6.84 -14.28 5.30
C ALA A 203 -5.96 -13.08 4.90
N ALA A 204 -6.56 -11.94 4.54
CA ALA A 204 -5.83 -10.72 4.17
C ALA A 204 -4.93 -10.22 5.31
N GLY A 205 -5.42 -10.24 6.55
CA GLY A 205 -4.65 -9.84 7.72
C GLY A 205 -3.48 -10.77 8.04
N LEU A 206 -3.61 -12.08 7.77
CA LEU A 206 -2.53 -13.06 7.93
C LEU A 206 -1.48 -12.97 6.81
N LEU A 207 -1.93 -12.84 5.57
CA LEU A 207 -1.03 -12.81 4.41
C LEU A 207 -0.24 -11.51 4.29
N THR A 208 -0.78 -10.38 4.76
CA THR A 208 -0.09 -9.08 4.67
C THR A 208 1.31 -9.07 5.30
N PRO A 209 1.51 -9.43 6.58
CA PRO A 209 2.86 -9.47 7.17
C PRO A 209 3.78 -10.47 6.47
N GLU A 210 3.26 -11.63 6.06
CA GLU A 210 4.03 -12.64 5.34
C GLU A 210 4.49 -12.14 3.96
N ALA A 211 3.62 -11.46 3.22
CA ALA A 211 3.96 -10.85 1.93
C ALA A 211 5.03 -9.77 2.09
N VAL A 212 4.99 -8.98 3.17
CA VAL A 212 6.03 -7.97 3.46
C VAL A 212 7.37 -8.63 3.72
N GLU A 213 7.41 -9.71 4.51
CA GLU A 213 8.63 -10.46 4.77
C GLU A 213 9.18 -11.12 3.49
N ALA A 214 8.32 -11.82 2.75
CA ALA A 214 8.68 -12.51 1.50
C ALA A 214 9.12 -11.54 0.39
N ALA A 215 8.58 -10.32 0.34
CA ALA A 215 9.02 -9.31 -0.63
C ALA A 215 10.48 -8.89 -0.44
N ALA A 216 10.99 -8.95 0.79
CA ALA A 216 12.37 -8.63 1.12
C ALA A 216 13.35 -9.81 0.93
N ASP A 217 12.85 -11.03 0.79
CA ASP A 217 13.63 -12.25 0.68
C ASP A 217 13.82 -12.67 -0.79
N PRO A 218 15.04 -12.67 -1.34
CA PRO A 218 15.29 -13.12 -2.71
C PRO A 218 15.01 -14.62 -2.93
N GLY A 219 14.97 -15.44 -1.88
CA GLY A 219 14.64 -16.86 -1.97
C GLY A 219 13.13 -17.15 -2.08
N ARG A 220 12.26 -16.19 -1.74
CA ARG A 220 10.81 -16.32 -1.95
C ARG A 220 10.43 -15.80 -3.32
N PHE A 221 9.71 -16.62 -4.10
CA PHE A 221 9.30 -16.30 -5.46
C PHE A 221 10.46 -15.78 -6.35
N PRO A 222 11.55 -16.55 -6.52
CA PRO A 222 12.74 -16.12 -7.24
C PRO A 222 12.49 -15.82 -8.72
N ASP A 223 11.50 -16.47 -9.35
CA ASP A 223 11.11 -16.22 -10.74
C ASP A 223 10.71 -14.75 -10.98
N GLN A 224 10.15 -14.06 -9.97
CA GLN A 224 9.85 -12.61 -10.07
C GLN A 224 11.12 -11.77 -10.19
N ILE A 225 12.23 -12.21 -9.61
CA ILE A 225 13.53 -11.52 -9.70
C ILE A 225 14.20 -11.89 -11.02
N GLU A 226 14.31 -13.19 -11.31
CA GLU A 226 15.06 -13.73 -12.43
C GLU A 226 14.42 -13.46 -13.78
N ARG A 227 13.07 -13.54 -13.86
CA ARG A 227 12.33 -13.39 -15.11
C ARG A 227 11.62 -12.05 -15.23
N GLU A 228 11.05 -11.56 -14.14
CA GLU A 228 10.30 -10.28 -14.13
C GLU A 228 11.17 -9.08 -13.69
N GLY A 229 12.43 -9.27 -13.31
CA GLY A 229 13.34 -8.18 -12.92
C GLY A 229 12.94 -7.42 -11.63
N LEU A 230 12.02 -7.97 -10.84
CA LEU A 230 11.48 -7.36 -9.62
C LEU A 230 12.44 -7.57 -8.45
N ARG A 231 13.30 -6.59 -8.20
CA ARG A 231 14.26 -6.64 -7.07
C ARG A 231 13.56 -6.83 -5.71
N PRO A 232 14.18 -7.53 -4.74
CA PRO A 232 13.69 -7.59 -3.37
C PRO A 232 13.46 -6.19 -2.80
N TRP A 233 12.41 -6.04 -2.01
CA TRP A 233 12.04 -4.78 -1.41
C TRP A 233 11.71 -4.93 0.07
N ARG A 234 12.42 -4.19 0.92
CA ARG A 234 12.19 -4.15 2.36
C ARG A 234 11.32 -2.95 2.71
N VAL A 235 10.07 -3.21 3.09
CA VAL A 235 9.16 -2.21 3.65
C VAL A 235 9.73 -1.70 4.97
N GLN A 236 9.65 -0.39 5.22
CA GLN A 236 10.24 0.20 6.43
C GLN A 236 9.36 -0.01 7.66
N ARG A 237 8.04 0.10 7.50
CA ARG A 237 7.06 -0.06 8.57
C ARG A 237 5.77 -0.71 8.06
N VAL A 238 5.18 -1.55 8.91
CA VAL A 238 3.85 -2.12 8.70
C VAL A 238 2.96 -1.62 9.83
N PHE A 239 1.80 -1.06 9.46
CA PHE A 239 0.75 -0.71 10.41
C PHE A 239 -0.48 -1.57 10.18
N ARG A 240 -1.29 -1.73 11.22
CA ARG A 240 -2.61 -2.35 11.14
C ARG A 240 -3.65 -1.27 11.46
N GLY A 241 -4.59 -1.07 10.55
CA GLY A 241 -5.73 -0.16 10.75
C GLY A 241 -6.96 -0.91 11.25
N GLY A 242 -8.10 -0.22 11.40
CA GLY A 242 -9.34 -0.85 11.84
C GLY A 242 -9.34 -1.25 13.31
N LEU A 243 -8.64 -0.47 14.14
CA LEU A 243 -8.65 -0.61 15.59
C LEU A 243 -10.02 -0.26 16.15
N ARG A 244 -10.44 -0.99 17.18
CA ARG A 244 -11.62 -0.62 17.99
C ARG A 244 -11.23 0.51 18.96
N VAL A 245 -12.23 1.25 19.47
CA VAL A 245 -12.02 2.44 20.31
C VAL A 245 -11.18 2.13 21.56
N ASP A 246 -11.31 0.93 22.09
CA ASP A 246 -10.66 0.42 23.30
C ASP A 246 -9.36 -0.34 23.04
N GLU A 247 -8.93 -0.47 21.78
CA GLU A 247 -7.68 -1.15 21.44
C GLU A 247 -6.48 -0.20 21.53
N PRO A 248 -5.33 -0.69 22.05
CA PRO A 248 -4.10 0.11 22.11
C PRO A 248 -3.62 0.45 20.70
N HIS A 249 -3.14 1.68 20.52
CA HIS A 249 -2.66 2.18 19.24
C HIS A 249 -1.39 3.02 19.42
N ASP A 250 -0.48 2.93 18.45
CA ASP A 250 0.77 3.69 18.46
C ASP A 250 0.67 5.01 17.69
N VAL A 251 -0.23 5.07 16.70
CA VAL A 251 -0.36 6.20 15.77
C VAL A 251 -1.83 6.50 15.55
N VAL A 252 -2.19 7.78 15.69
CA VAL A 252 -3.52 8.29 15.35
C VAL A 252 -3.43 9.04 14.03
N VAL A 253 -4.31 8.70 13.09
CA VAL A 253 -4.49 9.43 11.84
C VAL A 253 -5.88 10.04 11.87
N ASP A 254 -5.95 11.38 11.91
CA ASP A 254 -7.21 12.12 11.92
C ASP A 254 -7.54 12.67 10.52
N PRO A 255 -8.35 11.96 9.69
CA PRO A 255 -8.82 12.49 8.41
C PRO A 255 -9.93 13.55 8.57
N GLY A 256 -10.43 13.79 9.79
CA GLY A 256 -11.42 14.82 10.10
C GLY A 256 -10.89 16.25 9.97
N VAL A 257 -9.56 16.43 9.88
CA VAL A 257 -8.93 17.74 9.70
C VAL A 257 -9.38 18.41 8.39
N TYR A 258 -9.64 19.72 8.47
CA TYR A 258 -10.11 20.53 7.35
C TYR A 258 -9.03 20.78 6.30
N SER A 259 -9.39 20.70 5.02
CA SER A 259 -8.53 21.07 3.89
C SER A 259 -9.10 22.27 3.15
N ALA A 260 -8.36 23.38 3.15
CA ALA A 260 -8.72 24.56 2.37
C ALA A 260 -8.76 24.27 0.86
N ALA A 261 -7.91 23.36 0.37
CA ALA A 261 -7.88 22.95 -1.03
C ALA A 261 -9.15 22.18 -1.44
N LEU A 262 -9.73 21.40 -0.53
CA LEU A 262 -10.95 20.61 -0.78
C LEU A 262 -12.23 21.34 -0.35
N GLY A 263 -12.12 22.43 0.42
CA GLY A 263 -13.24 23.13 1.03
C GLY A 263 -13.95 22.34 2.15
N MET A 264 -13.40 21.20 2.57
CA MET A 264 -13.96 20.30 3.59
C MET A 264 -12.87 19.41 4.21
N SER A 265 -13.24 18.57 5.17
CA SER A 265 -12.30 17.57 5.71
C SER A 265 -11.96 16.47 4.72
N TYR A 266 -10.78 15.86 4.87
CA TYR A 266 -10.38 14.72 4.04
C TYR A 266 -11.36 13.55 4.18
N GLN A 267 -11.89 13.32 5.39
CA GLN A 267 -12.91 12.30 5.65
C GLN A 267 -14.19 12.59 4.85
N ARG A 268 -14.69 13.83 4.85
CA ARG A 268 -15.92 14.18 4.12
C ARG A 268 -15.73 14.07 2.62
N TRP A 269 -14.56 14.47 2.10
CA TRP A 269 -14.20 14.29 0.71
C TRP A 269 -14.13 12.80 0.32
N ALA A 270 -13.47 12.00 1.16
CA ALA A 270 -13.37 10.56 0.98
C ALA A 270 -14.75 9.87 0.97
N SER A 271 -15.67 10.28 1.84
CA SER A 271 -17.04 9.75 1.86
C SER A 271 -17.80 9.99 0.56
N GLN A 272 -17.52 11.07 -0.17
CA GLN A 272 -18.08 11.26 -1.52
C GLN A 272 -17.52 10.25 -2.51
N GLY A 273 -16.22 9.95 -2.43
CA GLY A 273 -15.59 8.89 -3.21
C GLY A 273 -16.21 7.52 -2.93
N LEU A 274 -16.28 7.14 -1.66
CA LEU A 274 -16.85 5.87 -1.23
C LEU A 274 -18.32 5.71 -1.68
N SER A 275 -19.07 6.81 -1.75
CA SER A 275 -20.45 6.80 -2.25
C SER A 275 -20.62 6.36 -3.70
N LEU A 276 -19.53 6.32 -4.47
CA LEU A 276 -19.52 5.81 -5.85
C LEU A 276 -19.54 4.28 -5.90
N GLN A 277 -19.26 3.58 -4.79
CA GLN A 277 -19.43 2.12 -4.67
C GLN A 277 -20.89 1.75 -4.45
N ARG A 278 -21.75 2.11 -5.40
CA ARG A 278 -23.20 2.02 -5.28
C ARG A 278 -23.70 0.58 -5.18
N SER A 279 -23.01 -0.37 -5.80
CA SER A 279 -23.31 -1.80 -5.68
C SER A 279 -23.06 -2.35 -4.27
N GLN A 280 -22.37 -1.58 -3.42
CA GLN A 280 -22.06 -1.91 -2.02
C GLN A 280 -23.00 -1.18 -1.05
N THR A 281 -23.21 -1.74 0.13
CA THR A 281 -23.95 -1.04 1.20
C THR A 281 -23.24 0.23 1.67
N SER A 282 -21.89 0.21 1.63
CA SER A 282 -21.01 1.32 1.97
C SER A 282 -21.19 2.55 1.06
N GLY A 283 -21.66 2.35 -0.19
CA GLY A 283 -21.92 3.44 -1.14
C GLY A 283 -23.17 4.27 -0.85
N ARG A 284 -24.01 3.85 0.10
CA ARG A 284 -25.17 4.62 0.53
C ARG A 284 -24.71 5.77 1.42
N VAL A 285 -24.63 6.99 0.86
CA VAL A 285 -24.40 8.21 1.65
C VAL A 285 -25.44 8.26 2.77
N ARG A 286 -25.01 8.11 4.02
CA ARG A 286 -25.85 8.48 5.16
C ARG A 286 -25.86 10.01 5.20
N GLY A 287 -26.95 10.60 4.72
CA GLY A 287 -27.20 12.03 4.91
C GLY A 287 -27.22 12.33 6.40
N GLY A 288 -26.23 13.08 6.87
CA GLY A 288 -26.12 13.62 8.21
C GLY A 288 -25.64 15.06 8.12
#